data_AF-A0A1S8YJ76-F1
#
_entry.id   AF-A0A1S8YJ76-F1
#
_cell.length_a   1.000
_cell.length_b   1.000
_cell.length_c   1.000
_cell.angle_alpha   90.00
_cell.angle_beta   90.00
_cell.angle_gamma   90.00
#
_symmetry.space_group_name_H-M   'P 1'
#
loop_
_entity.id
_entity.type
_entity.pdbx_description
1 polymer ?
#
loop_
_entity_poly.entity_id
_entity_poly.type
_entity_poly.pdbx_seq_one_letter_code
_entity_poly.pdbx_strand_id
1 'polypeptide(L)' 'MFKLLITLINHEAGDRRELVHNGRYKTREAAWNNAKKMAYIHKNATGTVTHECIVKIAEAGNV' A
#
# COMPACT_ATOMS: atom_id res chain seq x y z
N MET A 1 0.37 -17.73 -5.52
CA MET A 1 0.76 -16.41 -6.10
C MET A 1 0.22 -15.32 -5.19
N PHE A 2 0.88 -14.18 -5.11
CA PHE A 2 0.51 -13.06 -4.24
C PHE A 2 0.29 -11.80 -5.08
N LYS A 3 -0.57 -10.90 -4.60
CA LYS A 3 -0.81 -9.56 -5.15
C LYS A 3 -0.73 -8.53 -4.03
N LEU A 4 -0.51 -7.27 -4.38
CA LEU A 4 -0.51 -6.17 -3.43
C LEU A 4 -1.80 -5.37 -3.55
N LEU A 5 -2.40 -5.04 -2.41
CA LEU A 5 -3.51 -4.12 -2.26
C LEU A 5 -2.95 -2.84 -1.66
N ILE A 6 -3.05 -1.74 -2.39
CA ILE A 6 -2.51 -0.44 -2.01
C ILE A 6 -3.68 0.43 -1.60
N THR A 7 -3.60 1.03 -0.42
CA THR A 7 -4.52 2.04 0.07
C THR A 7 -3.75 3.35 0.20
N LEU A 8 -4.16 4.35 -0.57
CA LEU A 8 -3.68 5.72 -0.46
C LEU A 8 -4.70 6.52 0.35
N ILE A 9 -4.22 7.21 1.38
CA ILE A 9 -5.05 8.05 2.25
C ILE A 9 -4.47 9.46 2.19
N ASN A 10 -5.31 10.43 1.89
CA ASN A 10 -5.02 11.85 2.01
C ASN A 10 -5.90 12.43 3.13
N HIS A 11 -5.30 12.69 4.28
CA HIS A 11 -5.99 13.22 5.46
C HIS A 11 -6.37 14.69 5.32
N GLU A 12 -5.71 15.44 4.44
CA GLU A 12 -6.00 16.86 4.21
C GLU A 12 -7.29 17.04 3.41
N ALA A 13 -7.51 16.16 2.41
CA ALA A 13 -8.73 16.16 1.60
C ALA A 13 -9.81 15.20 2.14
N GLY A 14 -9.48 14.35 3.13
CA GLY A 14 -10.35 13.26 3.59
C GLY A 14 -10.55 12.15 2.54
N ASP A 15 -9.65 12.05 1.56
CA ASP A 15 -9.78 11.14 0.43
C ASP A 15 -9.09 9.79 0.71
N ARG A 16 -9.69 8.71 0.21
CA ARG A 16 -9.17 7.35 0.34
C ARG A 16 -9.35 6.61 -0.96
N ARG A 17 -8.26 6.09 -1.49
CA ARG A 17 -8.25 5.31 -2.73
C ARG A 17 -7.63 3.94 -2.54
N GLU A 18 -8.31 2.92 -3.04
CA GLU A 18 -7.82 1.54 -3.05
C GLU A 18 -7.46 1.11 -4.46
N LEU A 19 -6.32 0.46 -4.60
CA LEU A 19 -5.73 0.03 -5.86
C LEU A 19 -5.20 -1.40 -5.72
N VAL A 20 -5.35 -2.20 -6.77
CA VAL A 20 -4.67 -3.48 -6.88
C VAL A 20 -3.40 -3.27 -7.70
N HIS A 21 -2.25 -3.64 -7.15
CA HIS A 21 -1.02 -3.62 -7.92
C HIS A 21 -1.05 -4.73 -8.98
N ASN A 22 -0.81 -4.39 -10.24
CA ASN A 22 -0.87 -5.33 -11.36
C ASN A 22 0.21 -6.43 -11.29
N GLY A 23 1.28 -6.22 -10.51
CA GLY A 23 2.33 -7.22 -10.30
C GLY A 23 1.82 -8.46 -9.57
N ARG A 24 2.08 -9.64 -10.15
CA ARG A 24 1.89 -10.94 -9.49
C ARG A 24 3.23 -11.44 -8.97
N TYR A 25 3.27 -11.83 -7.69
CA TYR A 25 4.46 -12.33 -7.03
C TYR A 25 4.38 -13.85 -6.85
N LYS A 26 5.47 -14.54 -7.16
CA LYS A 26 5.56 -16.00 -6.95
C LYS A 26 5.65 -16.35 -5.47
N THR A 27 6.40 -15.56 -4.70
CA THR A 27 6.63 -15.76 -3.26
C THR A 27 6.10 -14.60 -2.42
N ARG A 28 5.75 -14.89 -1.17
CA ARG A 28 5.32 -13.88 -0.20
C ARG A 28 6.43 -12.88 0.11
N GLU A 29 7.67 -13.35 0.17
CA GLU A 29 8.85 -12.52 0.43
C GLU A 29 9.07 -11.47 -0.67
N ALA A 30 8.94 -11.85 -1.94
CA ALA A 30 9.04 -10.91 -3.06
C ALA A 30 7.92 -9.85 -3.03
N ALA A 31 6.70 -10.26 -2.67
CA ALA A 31 5.58 -9.34 -2.46
C ALA A 31 5.87 -8.39 -1.29
N TRP A 32 6.37 -8.91 -0.17
CA TRP A 32 6.70 -8.13 1.03
C TRP A 32 7.80 -7.10 0.78
N ASN A 33 8.87 -7.49 0.09
CA ASN A 33 9.96 -6.58 -0.25
C ASN A 33 9.47 -5.39 -1.11
N ASN A 34 8.54 -5.61 -2.04
CA ASN A 34 7.95 -4.52 -2.81
C ASN A 34 6.91 -3.72 -2.01
N ALA A 35 6.08 -4.38 -1.20
CA ALA A 35 5.13 -3.70 -0.32
C ALA A 35 5.85 -2.71 0.61
N LYS A 36 6.99 -3.11 1.20
CA LYS A 36 7.81 -2.26 2.07
C LYS A 36 8.39 -1.04 1.34
N LYS A 37 8.74 -1.17 0.06
CA LYS A 37 9.24 -0.05 -0.75
C LYS A 37 8.14 0.96 -1.10
N MET A 38 6.89 0.51 -1.18
CA MET A 38 5.75 1.34 -1.55
C MET A 38 5.07 1.99 -0.34
N ALA A 39 5.09 1.33 0.82
CA ALA A 39 4.45 1.84 2.02
C ALA A 39 5.20 3.06 2.56
N TYR A 40 4.48 4.14 2.85
CA TYR A 40 5.05 5.36 3.43
C TYR A 40 4.03 6.12 4.26
N ILE A 41 4.54 6.98 5.15
CA ILE A 41 3.77 7.97 5.89
C ILE A 41 4.44 9.31 5.65
N HIS A 42 3.69 10.27 5.12
CA HIS A 42 4.15 11.63 4.93
C HIS A 42 3.58 12.52 6.03
N LYS A 43 4.45 13.31 6.64
CA LYS A 43 4.11 14.31 7.66
C LYS A 43 4.48 15.69 7.14
N ASN A 44 3.65 16.69 7.46
CA ASN A 44 3.96 18.08 7.18
C ASN A 44 4.99 18.63 8.19
N ALA A 45 5.32 19.92 8.04
CA ALA A 45 6.30 20.61 8.89
C ALA A 45 5.91 20.66 10.38
N THR A 46 4.61 20.54 10.72
CA THR A 46 4.12 20.50 12.11
C THR A 46 4.10 19.08 12.69
N GLY A 47 4.52 18.07 11.93
CA GLY A 47 4.52 16.67 12.35
C GLY A 47 3.17 15.97 12.19
N THR A 48 2.17 16.62 11.60
CA THR A 48 0.85 16.05 11.31
C THR A 48 0.95 15.13 10.10
N VAL A 49 0.39 13.92 10.20
CA VAL A 49 0.30 13.00 9.07
C VAL A 49 -0.68 13.56 8.05
N THR A 50 -0.21 13.78 6.83
CA THR A 50 -1.05 14.28 5.73
C THR A 50 -1.39 13.18 4.74
N HIS A 51 -0.45 12.27 4.49
CA HIS A 51 -0.65 11.18 3.54
C HIS A 51 -0.11 9.87 4.07
N GLU A 52 -0.81 8.79 3.74
CA GLU A 52 -0.38 7.43 4.04
C GLU A 52 -0.56 6.54 2.82
N CYS A 53 0.44 5.69 2.59
CA CYS A 53 0.34 4.57 1.66
C CYS A 53 0.48 3.28 2.47
N ILE A 54 -0.61 2.53 2.55
CA ILE A 54 -0.67 1.23 3.23
C ILE A 54 -0.70 0.16 2.16
N VAL A 55 0.17 -0.85 2.29
CA VAL A 55 0.23 -1.95 1.32
C VAL A 55 0.02 -3.29 2.03
N LYS A 56 -1.06 -3.99 1.64
CA LYS A 56 -1.38 -5.33 2.12
C LYS A 56 -1.03 -6.37 1.06
N ILE A 57 -0.59 -7.54 1.50
CA ILE A 57 -0.31 -8.69 0.64
C ILE A 57 -1.52 -9.63 0.69
N ALA A 58 -2.05 -10.01 -0.47
CA ALA A 58 -3.14 -10.97 -0.58
C ALA A 58 -2.73 -12.16 -1.47
N GLU A 59 -3.29 -13.34 -1.21
CA GLU A 59 -3.12 -14.49 -2.10
C GLU A 59 -3.99 -14.35 -3.34
N ALA A 60 -3.43 -14.65 -4.51
CA ALA A 60 -4.07 -14.45 -5.81
C ALA A 60 -5.13 -15.52 -6.16
N GLY A 61 -5.60 -16.30 -5.17
CA GLY A 61 -6.64 -17.32 -5.32
C GLY A 61 -7.85 -17.15 -4.39
N ASN A 62 -7.81 -16.19 -3.46
CA ASN A 62 -8.96 -15.80 -2.63
C ASN A 62 -9.39 -14.39 -3.04
N VAL A 63 -10.25 -14.32 -4.06
CA VAL A 63 -11.23 -13.24 -4.27
C VAL A 63 -12.52 -13.87 -4.74
#